data_AF-A0AB37KP44-F1
#
_entry.id   AF-A0AB37KP44-F1
#
_cell.length_a   1.000
_cell.length_b   1.000
_cell.length_c   1.000
_cell.angle_alpha   90.00
_cell.angle_beta   90.00
_cell.angle_gamma   90.00
#
_symmetry.space_group_name_H-M   'P 1'
#
loop_
_entity.id
_entity.type
_entity.pdbx_description
1 polymer ?
#
loop_
_entity_poly.entity_id
_entity_poly.type
_entity_poly.pdbx_seq_one_letter_code
_entity_poly.pdbx_strand_id
1 'polypeptide(L)'
;MRKILCVLCLLLVCCGCSNKEKKDSEAYVIDAFPSVSEQGVYHIVKGKIGNQLYFYDGETNQDVPLCAKPNCDHNNNQCEAYLITQYKDTVMNYPPMPYEGKLYGVYMNMQTGNNYLCSMEEDGSDRKEILKLTDGAIASLMIYKNKAYICLETFEHDENGKIGRLAENYLTYIGDLTNGKLTQLDLDEDSIVNFEGVWDKQVMYMTIKEENDNVKGVLMSLSEDGKENKVFLDNMSTLNAFLYKGSIYSNDNQQIKKLDLKTKEEADVCQVHTDGCTLDSGVNDPFGLMRITCVKDNKFVKEIYVDLEKKQQVSIEGNIYTKYKDGYLVMDEQGLLKFVNE
;
A
#
# COMPACT_ATOMS: atom_id res chain seq x y z
N MET A 1 61.32 -16.53 -39.66
CA MET A 1 61.62 -16.19 -38.26
C MET A 1 61.42 -14.71 -38.04
N ARG A 2 60.55 -14.39 -37.07
CA ARG A 2 60.24 -13.11 -36.40
C ARG A 2 61.14 -11.90 -36.69
N LYS A 3 60.51 -10.75 -36.97
CA LYS A 3 60.62 -9.55 -36.11
C LYS A 3 59.26 -8.86 -36.00
N ILE A 4 58.81 -8.74 -34.75
CA ILE A 4 57.65 -7.99 -34.29
C ILE A 4 58.09 -6.52 -34.19
N LEU A 5 57.23 -5.59 -34.61
CA LEU A 5 57.27 -4.22 -34.11
C LEU A 5 55.85 -3.75 -33.80
N CYS A 6 55.61 -3.57 -32.50
CA CYS A 6 54.38 -3.09 -31.91
C CYS A 6 54.12 -1.63 -32.31
N VAL A 7 52.94 -1.36 -32.86
CA VAL A 7 52.37 0.00 -32.91
C VAL A 7 51.31 0.08 -31.83
N LEU A 8 51.58 0.91 -30.82
CA LEU A 8 50.68 1.29 -29.75
C LEU A 8 49.52 2.11 -30.36
N CYS A 9 48.37 1.48 -30.58
CA CYS A 9 47.12 2.21 -30.81
C CYS A 9 46.48 2.50 -29.44
N LEU A 10 46.60 3.76 -28.99
CA LEU A 10 45.75 4.32 -27.95
C LEU A 10 44.28 4.25 -28.42
N LEU A 11 43.58 3.20 -28.02
CA LEU A 11 42.13 3.13 -28.08
C LEU A 11 41.58 3.93 -26.90
N LEU A 12 41.18 5.17 -27.19
CA LEU A 12 40.24 5.94 -26.37
C LEU A 12 38.92 5.14 -26.34
N VAL A 13 38.76 4.30 -25.31
CA VAL A 13 37.47 3.74 -24.94
C VAL A 13 36.66 4.90 -24.37
N CYS A 14 35.89 5.56 -25.23
CA CYS A 14 34.76 6.37 -24.80
C CYS A 14 33.79 5.43 -24.09
N CYS A 15 33.92 5.31 -22.77
CA CYS A 15 32.83 4.83 -21.92
C CYS A 15 31.66 5.77 -22.16
N GLY A 16 30.76 5.38 -23.07
CA GLY A 16 29.43 5.92 -23.14
C GLY A 16 28.72 5.54 -21.85
N CYS A 17 28.90 6.35 -20.81
CA CYS A 17 27.92 6.44 -19.74
C CYS A 17 26.61 6.84 -20.42
N SER A 18 25.78 5.85 -20.72
CA SER A 18 24.37 6.09 -20.91
C SER A 18 23.89 6.65 -19.57
N ASN A 19 23.86 7.97 -19.44
CA ASN A 19 22.99 8.63 -18.48
C ASN A 19 21.60 8.07 -18.79
N LYS A 20 21.17 7.06 -18.04
CA LYS A 20 19.76 6.78 -17.89
C LYS A 20 19.21 8.07 -17.29
N GLU A 21 18.65 8.93 -18.12
CA GLU A 21 17.78 9.99 -17.63
C GLU A 21 16.82 9.32 -16.64
N LYS A 22 16.90 9.70 -15.36
CA LYS A 22 15.90 9.30 -14.38
C LYS A 22 14.59 9.89 -14.90
N LYS A 23 13.80 9.07 -15.57
CA LYS A 23 12.43 9.39 -15.95
C LYS A 23 11.74 9.79 -14.65
N ASP A 24 11.22 11.01 -14.59
CA ASP A 24 10.45 11.51 -13.44
C ASP A 24 9.28 10.53 -13.24
N SER A 25 9.40 9.67 -12.22
CA SER A 25 8.48 8.57 -11.98
C SER A 25 7.37 9.06 -11.05
N GLU A 26 6.11 8.85 -11.46
CA GLU A 26 4.95 8.99 -10.58
C GLU A 26 4.65 7.68 -9.83
N ALA A 27 5.57 6.73 -9.81
CA ALA A 27 5.40 5.51 -9.02
C ALA A 27 5.27 5.86 -7.54
N TYR A 28 4.32 5.24 -6.89
CA TYR A 28 4.07 5.32 -5.45
C TYR A 28 3.61 3.96 -4.95
N VAL A 29 3.67 3.78 -3.64
CA VAL A 29 3.09 2.62 -2.95
C VAL A 29 2.37 3.08 -1.70
N ILE A 30 1.31 2.36 -1.34
CA ILE A 30 0.49 2.66 -0.16
C ILE A 30 0.51 1.40 0.72
N ASP A 31 0.68 1.61 2.03
CA ASP A 31 0.67 0.55 3.03
C ASP A 31 -0.70 -0.14 3.12
N ALA A 32 -0.73 -1.35 3.68
CA ALA A 32 -1.92 -2.18 3.87
C ALA A 32 -2.66 -2.59 2.57
N PHE A 33 -2.13 -2.28 1.40
CA PHE A 33 -2.57 -2.78 0.09
C PHE A 33 -1.67 -3.93 -0.42
N PRO A 34 -2.13 -4.71 -1.41
CA PRO A 34 -1.34 -5.78 -1.99
C PRO A 34 0.05 -5.32 -2.42
N SER A 35 1.08 -6.03 -1.96
CA SER A 35 2.48 -5.64 -2.17
C SER A 35 3.03 -6.28 -3.44
N VAL A 36 2.59 -5.77 -4.58
CA VAL A 36 2.94 -6.28 -5.92
C VAL A 36 4.22 -5.63 -6.43
N SER A 37 5.18 -6.46 -6.86
CA SER A 37 6.39 -6.05 -7.58
C SER A 37 6.34 -6.53 -9.03
N GLU A 38 7.35 -6.17 -9.83
CA GLU A 38 7.48 -6.69 -11.21
C GLU A 38 7.63 -8.23 -11.25
N GLN A 39 8.25 -8.82 -10.22
CA GLN A 39 8.61 -10.24 -10.19
C GLN A 39 7.55 -11.11 -9.50
N GLY A 40 6.68 -10.52 -8.67
CA GLY A 40 5.79 -11.29 -7.83
C GLY A 40 5.02 -10.46 -6.82
N VAL A 41 4.49 -11.11 -5.80
CA VAL A 41 3.66 -10.46 -4.78
C VAL A 41 4.08 -10.89 -3.38
N TYR A 42 4.41 -9.91 -2.55
CA TYR A 42 4.69 -10.12 -1.14
C TYR A 42 3.39 -10.15 -0.34
N HIS A 43 3.27 -11.10 0.59
CA HIS A 43 2.11 -11.18 1.47
C HIS A 43 2.45 -11.84 2.82
N ILE A 44 1.53 -11.74 3.78
CA ILE A 44 1.71 -12.29 5.12
C ILE A 44 0.87 -13.55 5.27
N VAL A 45 1.53 -14.66 5.63
CA VAL A 45 0.88 -15.90 6.04
C VAL A 45 0.94 -16.03 7.55
N LYS A 46 -0.19 -16.32 8.19
CA LYS A 46 -0.26 -16.57 9.63
C LYS A 46 0.13 -18.02 9.95
N GLY A 47 1.40 -18.22 10.28
CA GLY A 47 1.93 -19.52 10.68
C GLY A 47 1.69 -19.85 12.16
N LYS A 48 2.15 -21.03 12.60
CA LYS A 48 2.03 -21.50 13.99
C LYS A 48 2.73 -20.61 15.02
N ILE A 49 3.77 -19.91 14.59
CA ILE A 49 4.63 -19.07 15.45
C ILE A 49 4.33 -17.58 15.33
N GLY A 50 3.39 -17.20 14.46
CA GLY A 50 3.08 -15.81 14.14
C GLY A 50 3.16 -15.54 12.63
N ASN A 51 3.25 -14.25 12.28
CA ASN A 51 3.31 -13.81 10.89
C ASN A 51 4.60 -14.27 10.22
N GLN A 52 4.50 -14.65 8.95
CA GLN A 52 5.62 -15.02 8.10
C GLN A 52 5.47 -14.30 6.77
N LEU A 53 6.57 -13.73 6.27
CA LEU A 53 6.58 -13.10 4.95
C LEU A 53 6.73 -14.16 3.87
N TYR A 54 5.81 -14.15 2.91
CA TYR A 54 5.80 -15.00 1.73
C TYR A 54 5.95 -14.16 0.47
N PHE A 55 6.42 -14.80 -0.58
CA PHE A 55 6.52 -14.24 -1.91
C PHE A 55 5.92 -15.21 -2.92
N TYR A 56 4.88 -14.74 -3.59
CA TYR A 56 4.37 -15.38 -4.80
C TYR A 56 5.30 -15.03 -5.96
N ASP A 57 6.07 -16.01 -6.42
CA ASP A 57 6.98 -15.88 -7.55
C ASP A 57 6.20 -16.00 -8.87
N GLY A 58 6.17 -14.90 -9.62
CA GLY A 58 5.46 -14.80 -10.89
C GLY A 58 6.10 -15.58 -12.03
N GLU A 59 7.36 -15.99 -11.95
CA GLU A 59 7.99 -16.83 -12.97
C GLU A 59 7.61 -18.30 -12.79
N THR A 60 7.65 -18.78 -11.54
CA THR A 60 7.38 -20.19 -11.22
C THR A 60 5.92 -20.48 -10.85
N ASN A 61 5.12 -19.44 -10.63
CA ASN A 61 3.76 -19.48 -10.07
C ASN A 61 3.68 -20.22 -8.73
N GLN A 62 4.73 -20.10 -7.92
CA GLN A 62 4.81 -20.72 -6.59
C GLN A 62 4.74 -19.66 -5.50
N ASP A 63 3.99 -19.96 -4.45
CA ASP A 63 3.97 -19.14 -3.25
C ASP A 63 4.87 -19.76 -2.19
N VAL A 64 5.95 -19.05 -1.84
CA VAL A 64 7.03 -19.59 -1.01
C VAL A 64 7.32 -18.67 0.18
N PRO A 65 7.69 -19.22 1.35
CA PRO A 65 8.18 -18.39 2.44
C PRO A 65 9.47 -17.68 2.03
N LEU A 66 9.60 -16.39 2.38
CA LEU A 66 10.81 -15.62 2.11
C LEU A 66 11.94 -16.03 3.06
N CYS A 67 12.56 -17.17 2.76
CA CYS A 67 13.59 -17.80 3.56
C CYS A 67 14.58 -18.54 2.65
N ALA A 68 15.85 -18.16 2.73
CA ALA A 68 16.94 -18.74 1.94
C ALA A 68 17.52 -20.02 2.59
N LYS A 69 17.20 -20.29 3.87
CA LYS A 69 17.75 -21.42 4.61
C LYS A 69 17.23 -22.78 4.07
N PRO A 70 18.11 -23.64 3.52
CA PRO A 70 17.71 -24.97 3.05
C PRO A 70 17.17 -25.82 4.19
N ASN A 71 16.13 -26.63 3.90
CA ASN A 71 15.48 -27.53 4.86
C ASN A 71 14.95 -26.82 6.12
N CYS A 72 14.58 -25.53 6.03
CA CYS A 72 13.85 -24.88 7.10
C CYS A 72 12.47 -25.54 7.25
N ASP A 73 12.07 -25.86 8.49
CA ASP A 73 10.75 -26.42 8.76
C ASP A 73 9.64 -25.35 8.79
N HIS A 74 10.03 -24.07 8.70
CA HIS A 74 9.20 -22.87 8.80
C HIS A 74 8.27 -22.85 10.04
N ASN A 75 8.60 -23.58 11.10
CA ASN A 75 7.76 -23.76 12.29
C ASN A 75 8.46 -23.31 13.58
N ASN A 76 9.59 -22.61 13.48
CA ASN A 76 10.34 -22.10 14.63
C ASN A 76 10.82 -20.65 14.43
N ASN A 77 11.20 -20.01 15.54
CA ASN A 77 11.62 -18.61 15.57
C ASN A 77 12.99 -18.32 14.91
N GLN A 78 13.64 -19.33 14.32
CA GLN A 78 14.86 -19.18 13.51
C GLN A 78 14.56 -19.15 12.00
N CYS A 79 13.28 -19.26 11.60
CA CYS A 79 12.85 -19.09 10.23
C CYS A 79 13.02 -17.62 9.81
N GLU A 80 13.72 -17.36 8.70
CA GLU A 80 13.97 -15.99 8.22
C GLU A 80 12.66 -15.29 7.85
N ALA A 81 11.73 -16.00 7.20
CA ALA A 81 10.40 -15.48 6.88
C ALA A 81 9.64 -14.98 8.12
N TYR A 82 9.83 -15.63 9.28
CA TYR A 82 9.29 -15.15 10.56
C TYR A 82 10.08 -13.96 11.10
N LEU A 83 11.41 -14.07 11.17
CA LEU A 83 12.29 -13.02 11.71
C LEU A 83 12.18 -11.68 10.96
N ILE A 84 11.89 -11.71 9.67
CA ILE A 84 11.64 -10.51 8.87
C ILE A 84 10.43 -9.73 9.41
N THR A 85 9.40 -10.42 9.92
CA THR A 85 8.19 -9.78 10.49
C THR A 85 8.37 -9.26 11.91
N GLN A 86 9.48 -9.57 12.56
CA GLN A 86 9.76 -9.16 13.93
C GLN A 86 10.81 -8.04 13.95
N TYR A 87 10.54 -6.98 14.70
CA TYR A 87 11.49 -5.90 14.89
C TYR A 87 11.36 -5.30 16.30
N LYS A 88 12.40 -5.42 17.12
CA LYS A 88 12.38 -4.96 18.52
C LYS A 88 11.15 -5.51 19.27
N ASP A 89 10.34 -4.64 19.87
CA ASP A 89 9.09 -4.93 20.57
C ASP A 89 7.87 -4.84 19.64
N THR A 90 8.05 -4.81 18.31
CA THR A 90 7.01 -4.57 17.31
C THR A 90 6.91 -5.69 16.28
N VAL A 91 5.75 -5.77 15.61
CA VAL A 91 5.46 -6.78 14.58
C VAL A 91 4.95 -6.13 13.30
N MET A 92 5.33 -6.70 12.16
CA MET A 92 4.78 -6.36 10.85
C MET A 92 3.47 -7.13 10.62
N ASN A 93 2.37 -6.39 10.56
CA ASN A 93 1.02 -6.95 10.38
C ASN A 93 0.55 -6.93 8.92
N TYR A 94 1.11 -6.02 8.13
CA TYR A 94 0.83 -5.87 6.70
C TYR A 94 2.07 -6.22 5.88
N PRO A 95 1.93 -6.67 4.62
CA PRO A 95 3.06 -6.96 3.77
C PRO A 95 3.90 -5.70 3.52
N PRO A 96 5.23 -5.82 3.33
CA PRO A 96 6.08 -4.68 3.08
C PRO A 96 5.89 -4.14 1.65
N MET A 97 5.91 -2.82 1.48
CA MET A 97 5.70 -2.18 0.19
C MET A 97 6.97 -2.27 -0.69
N PRO A 98 6.92 -2.86 -1.90
CA PRO A 98 8.04 -2.87 -2.84
C PRO A 98 8.13 -1.53 -3.58
N TYR A 99 9.23 -0.80 -3.37
CA TYR A 99 9.44 0.52 -3.98
C TYR A 99 10.91 0.74 -4.34
N GLU A 100 11.18 1.11 -5.59
CA GLU A 100 12.51 1.40 -6.13
C GLU A 100 13.59 0.34 -5.80
N GLY A 101 13.21 -0.94 -5.88
CA GLY A 101 14.13 -2.09 -5.67
C GLY A 101 14.40 -2.41 -4.20
N LYS A 102 13.56 -1.91 -3.29
CA LYS A 102 13.60 -2.22 -1.85
C LYS A 102 12.22 -2.56 -1.33
N LEU A 103 12.20 -3.23 -0.18
CA LEU A 103 10.99 -3.44 0.61
C LEU A 103 10.95 -2.46 1.77
N TYR A 104 9.79 -1.84 1.98
CA TYR A 104 9.53 -0.94 3.09
C TYR A 104 8.48 -1.57 4.01
N GLY A 105 8.93 -2.07 5.17
CA GLY A 105 8.08 -2.72 6.16
C GLY A 105 7.69 -1.79 7.30
N VAL A 106 6.41 -1.81 7.66
CA VAL A 106 5.87 -1.11 8.82
C VAL A 106 5.73 -2.08 9.99
N TYR A 107 6.34 -1.74 11.12
CA TYR A 107 6.30 -2.54 12.34
C TYR A 107 5.65 -1.74 13.45
N MET A 108 4.63 -2.30 14.08
CA MET A 108 3.81 -1.58 15.07
C MET A 108 3.70 -2.37 16.38
N ASN A 109 3.55 -1.64 17.48
CA ASN A 109 3.10 -2.18 18.76
C ASN A 109 2.05 -1.25 19.37
N MET A 110 0.79 -1.70 19.30
CA MET A 110 -0.37 -0.96 19.81
C MET A 110 -0.36 -0.78 21.34
N GLN A 111 0.44 -1.55 22.08
CA GLN A 111 0.54 -1.43 23.54
C GLN A 111 1.50 -0.33 23.98
N THR A 112 2.51 -0.04 23.15
CA THR A 112 3.53 0.98 23.42
C THR A 112 3.39 2.21 22.53
N GLY A 113 2.60 2.11 21.46
CA GLY A 113 2.48 3.12 20.42
C GLY A 113 3.75 3.31 19.59
N ASN A 114 4.71 2.39 19.69
CA ASN A 114 5.92 2.42 18.87
C ASN A 114 5.61 1.92 17.46
N ASN A 115 6.02 2.71 16.47
CA ASN A 115 5.99 2.34 15.06
C ASN A 115 7.35 2.59 14.42
N TYR A 116 7.76 1.67 13.56
CA TYR A 116 9.01 1.76 12.80
C TYR A 116 8.74 1.53 11.33
N LEU A 117 9.25 2.44 10.48
CA LEU A 117 9.39 2.19 9.05
C LEU A 117 10.81 1.72 8.80
N CYS A 118 10.97 0.49 8.32
CA CYS A 118 12.27 -0.06 7.94
C CYS A 118 12.35 -0.30 6.43
N SER A 119 13.50 -0.04 5.84
CA SER A 119 13.83 -0.54 4.49
C SER A 119 14.61 -1.84 4.59
N MET A 120 14.49 -2.72 3.60
CA MET A 120 15.27 -3.95 3.45
C MET A 120 15.44 -4.27 1.96
N GLU A 121 16.39 -5.15 1.64
CA GLU A 121 16.50 -5.71 0.28
C GLU A 121 15.30 -6.62 -0.02
N GLU A 122 15.09 -6.97 -1.29
CA GLU A 122 13.93 -7.76 -1.75
C GLU A 122 13.85 -9.17 -1.11
N ASP A 123 14.98 -9.71 -0.66
CA ASP A 123 15.04 -10.98 0.09
C ASP A 123 14.81 -10.82 1.60
N GLY A 124 14.53 -9.60 2.07
CA GLY A 124 14.34 -9.26 3.48
C GLY A 124 15.63 -9.04 4.26
N SER A 125 16.80 -9.09 3.60
CA SER A 125 18.11 -8.84 4.22
C SER A 125 18.44 -7.34 4.33
N ASP A 126 19.56 -7.01 4.99
CA ASP A 126 20.08 -5.65 5.20
C ASP A 126 19.03 -4.63 5.71
N ARG A 127 18.15 -5.09 6.61
CA ARG A 127 17.09 -4.26 7.19
C ARG A 127 17.66 -3.07 7.97
N LYS A 128 17.18 -1.87 7.65
CA LYS A 128 17.55 -0.58 8.26
C LYS A 128 16.32 0.19 8.69
N GLU A 129 16.31 0.65 9.94
CA GLU A 129 15.33 1.62 10.43
C GLU A 129 15.52 2.97 9.74
N ILE A 130 14.42 3.53 9.26
CA ILE A 130 14.40 4.82 8.55
C ILE A 130 13.67 5.86 9.39
N LEU A 131 12.46 5.52 9.86
CA LEU A 131 11.65 6.40 10.71
C LEU A 131 11.22 5.66 11.97
N LYS A 132 11.11 6.43 13.06
CA LYS A 132 10.44 6.03 14.28
C LYS A 132 9.33 7.02 14.57
N LEU A 133 8.10 6.51 14.69
CA LEU A 133 6.95 7.28 15.14
C LEU A 133 6.47 6.69 16.47
N THR A 134 6.04 7.54 17.38
CA THR A 134 5.55 7.14 18.70
C THR A 134 4.18 7.75 18.92
N ASP A 135 3.44 7.19 19.88
CA ASP A 135 2.24 7.80 20.41
C ASP A 135 1.06 7.88 19.43
N GLY A 136 0.98 6.90 18.53
CA GLY A 136 -0.16 6.73 17.64
C GLY A 136 -0.10 5.42 16.88
N ALA A 137 -1.17 5.09 16.17
CA ALA A 137 -1.22 4.02 15.17
C ALA A 137 -1.13 4.64 13.78
N ILE A 138 -0.45 3.97 12.84
CA ILE A 138 -0.43 4.41 11.44
C ILE A 138 -1.83 4.16 10.85
N ALA A 139 -2.52 5.24 10.54
CA ALA A 139 -3.85 5.22 9.91
C ALA A 139 -3.74 5.19 8.38
N SER A 140 -2.75 5.89 7.81
CA SER A 140 -2.41 5.82 6.39
C SER A 140 -0.93 6.08 6.18
N LEU A 141 -0.34 5.38 5.21
CA LEU A 141 1.05 5.59 4.80
C LEU A 141 1.19 5.41 3.29
N MET A 142 1.89 6.35 2.66
CA MET A 142 2.28 6.28 1.25
C MET A 142 3.76 6.64 1.08
N ILE A 143 4.46 5.95 0.18
CA ILE A 143 5.81 6.32 -0.25
C ILE A 143 5.78 6.87 -1.67
N TYR A 144 6.40 8.04 -1.85
CA TYR A 144 6.60 8.70 -3.13
C TYR A 144 7.85 9.56 -3.07
N LYS A 145 8.75 9.43 -4.06
CA LYS A 145 9.98 10.27 -4.21
C LYS A 145 10.80 10.46 -2.93
N ASN A 146 11.35 9.37 -2.40
CA ASN A 146 12.17 9.36 -1.17
C ASN A 146 11.48 9.96 0.07
N LYS A 147 10.14 10.06 0.06
CA LYS A 147 9.36 10.55 1.19
C LYS A 147 8.32 9.53 1.59
N ALA A 148 8.09 9.41 2.89
CA ALA A 148 6.92 8.76 3.45
C ALA A 148 5.93 9.84 3.89
N TYR A 149 4.70 9.75 3.39
CA TYR A 149 3.56 10.56 3.82
C TYR A 149 2.75 9.71 4.78
N ILE A 150 2.55 10.19 6.02
CA ILE A 150 2.08 9.37 7.13
C ILE A 150 0.99 10.12 7.88
N CYS A 151 -0.16 9.48 8.07
CA CYS A 151 -1.19 9.91 9.02
C CYS A 151 -1.15 8.97 10.22
N LEU A 152 -0.98 9.52 11.41
CA LEU A 152 -1.12 8.81 12.67
C LEU A 152 -2.45 9.14 13.31
N GLU A 153 -3.13 8.16 13.87
CA GLU A 153 -4.18 8.36 14.86
C GLU A 153 -3.55 8.25 16.26
N THR A 154 -3.69 9.29 17.08
CA THR A 154 -3.04 9.35 18.39
C THR A 154 -3.77 8.50 19.43
N PHE A 155 -3.12 8.26 20.57
CA PHE A 155 -3.71 7.52 21.68
C PHE A 155 -4.19 8.41 22.81
N GLU A 156 -5.29 8.00 23.44
CA GLU A 156 -5.65 8.49 24.78
C GLU A 156 -4.78 7.79 25.83
N HIS A 157 -4.31 8.56 26.81
CA HIS A 157 -3.59 8.05 27.96
C HIS A 157 -4.44 8.10 29.21
N ASP A 158 -4.38 7.05 30.02
CA ASP A 158 -4.91 7.08 31.38
C ASP A 158 -4.03 7.96 32.31
N GLU A 159 -4.49 8.14 33.55
CA GLU A 159 -3.79 8.92 34.58
C GLU A 159 -2.36 8.43 34.89
N ASN A 160 -2.02 7.19 34.53
CA ASN A 160 -0.71 6.59 34.72
C ASN A 160 0.13 6.61 33.42
N GLY A 161 -0.34 7.28 32.36
CA GLY A 161 0.34 7.39 31.08
C GLY A 161 0.21 6.16 30.18
N LYS A 162 -0.65 5.19 30.55
CA LYS A 162 -0.84 3.98 29.75
C LYS A 162 -1.83 4.25 28.61
N ILE A 163 -1.51 3.72 27.43
CA ILE A 163 -2.38 3.78 26.25
C ILE A 163 -3.69 3.03 26.55
N GLY A 164 -4.81 3.73 26.42
CA GLY A 164 -6.16 3.21 26.60
C GLY A 164 -6.81 2.81 25.28
N ARG A 165 -7.09 3.81 24.44
CA ARG A 165 -7.75 3.66 23.13
C ARG A 165 -7.23 4.73 22.16
N LEU A 166 -7.63 4.63 20.90
CA LEU A 166 -7.40 5.68 19.91
C LEU A 166 -8.19 6.94 20.29
N ALA A 167 -7.62 8.11 20.03
CA ALA A 167 -8.14 9.40 20.45
C ALA A 167 -8.98 10.11 19.39
N GLU A 168 -9.13 9.53 18.19
CA GLU A 168 -9.77 10.19 17.03
C GLU A 168 -9.15 11.57 16.71
N ASN A 169 -7.88 11.73 17.06
CA ASN A 169 -7.06 12.90 16.78
C ASN A 169 -5.89 12.46 15.90
N TYR A 170 -5.60 13.23 14.86
CA TYR A 170 -4.74 12.80 13.76
C TYR A 170 -3.55 13.74 13.57
N LEU A 171 -2.36 13.17 13.44
CA LEU A 171 -1.13 13.90 13.16
C LEU A 171 -0.56 13.44 11.82
N THR A 172 -0.33 14.39 10.91
CA THR A 172 0.21 14.09 9.57
C THR A 172 1.66 14.52 9.44
N TYR A 173 2.50 13.65 8.86
CA TYR A 173 3.94 13.86 8.69
C TYR A 173 4.41 13.60 7.26
N ILE A 174 5.47 14.30 6.87
CA ILE A 174 6.38 13.91 5.79
C ILE A 174 7.70 13.46 6.40
N GLY A 175 8.08 12.20 6.18
CA GLY A 175 9.37 11.63 6.55
C GLY A 175 10.32 11.52 5.36
N ASP A 176 11.54 12.02 5.50
CA ASP A 176 12.61 11.86 4.50
C ASP A 176 13.27 10.48 4.64
N LEU A 177 13.17 9.66 3.60
CA LEU A 177 13.67 8.29 3.60
C LEU A 177 15.21 8.19 3.56
N THR A 178 15.91 9.29 3.27
CA THR A 178 17.38 9.32 3.17
C THR A 178 18.06 9.61 4.51
N ASN A 179 17.43 10.42 5.36
CA ASN A 179 18.02 10.89 6.61
C ASN A 179 17.12 10.70 7.84
N GLY A 180 15.90 10.21 7.66
CA GLY A 180 14.95 9.92 8.73
C GLY A 180 14.28 11.15 9.34
N LYS A 181 14.43 12.34 8.75
CA LYS A 181 13.83 13.56 9.27
C LYS A 181 12.31 13.55 9.08
N LEU A 182 11.57 13.74 10.17
CA LEU A 182 10.12 13.96 10.16
C LEU A 182 9.81 15.46 10.15
N THR A 183 8.82 15.86 9.36
CA THR A 183 8.24 17.21 9.35
C THR A 183 6.73 17.07 9.47
N GLN A 184 6.14 17.61 10.54
CA GLN A 184 4.69 17.62 10.71
C GLN A 184 4.05 18.62 9.75
N LEU A 185 2.91 18.24 9.18
CA LEU A 185 2.06 19.12 8.37
C LEU A 185 0.99 19.76 9.25
N ASP A 186 0.65 21.00 8.93
CA ASP A 186 -0.44 21.76 9.55
C ASP A 186 -1.75 21.44 8.82
N LEU A 187 -2.38 20.31 9.19
CA LEU A 187 -3.66 19.83 8.67
C LEU A 187 -4.68 19.69 9.82
N ASP A 188 -5.97 19.59 9.48
CA ASP A 188 -7.04 19.42 10.49
C ASP A 188 -6.83 18.13 11.29
N GLU A 189 -6.57 18.26 12.58
CA GLU A 189 -6.29 17.13 13.48
C GLU A 189 -7.56 16.34 13.85
N ASP A 190 -8.76 16.86 13.56
CA ASP A 190 -10.02 16.12 13.74
C ASP A 190 -10.38 15.26 12.50
N SER A 191 -9.55 15.29 11.46
CA SER A 191 -9.81 14.61 10.20
C SER A 191 -8.72 13.57 9.92
N ILE A 192 -9.11 12.32 9.65
CA ILE A 192 -8.17 11.33 9.13
C ILE A 192 -7.73 11.75 7.73
N VAL A 193 -6.44 11.56 7.44
CA VAL A 193 -5.84 11.76 6.13
C VAL A 193 -5.55 10.40 5.51
N ASN A 194 -6.29 10.06 4.46
CA ASN A 194 -6.03 8.89 3.63
C ASN A 194 -5.23 9.28 2.40
N PHE A 195 -4.01 8.79 2.25
CA PHE A 195 -3.23 9.00 1.03
C PHE A 195 -3.75 8.10 -0.09
N GLU A 196 -4.20 8.73 -1.18
CA GLU A 196 -4.90 8.08 -2.29
C GLU A 196 -3.95 7.75 -3.46
N GLY A 197 -2.79 8.41 -3.52
CA GLY A 197 -1.79 8.19 -4.56
C GLY A 197 -1.18 9.48 -5.07
N VAL A 198 -0.70 9.43 -6.31
CA VAL A 198 -0.08 10.57 -7.00
C VAL A 198 -0.83 10.85 -8.29
N TRP A 199 -1.09 12.13 -8.57
CA TRP A 199 -1.66 12.59 -9.83
C TRP A 199 -1.13 13.97 -10.19
N ASP A 200 -0.72 14.14 -11.45
CA ASP A 200 -0.10 15.39 -11.96
C ASP A 200 1.05 15.88 -11.06
N LYS A 201 1.91 14.95 -10.66
CA LYS A 201 3.03 15.14 -9.72
C LYS A 201 2.66 15.66 -8.33
N GLN A 202 1.38 15.73 -7.99
CA GLN A 202 0.89 16.08 -6.65
C GLN A 202 0.56 14.80 -5.88
N VAL A 203 0.77 14.84 -4.56
CA VAL A 203 0.23 13.83 -3.66
C VAL A 203 -1.26 14.11 -3.49
N MET A 204 -2.08 13.11 -3.78
CA MET A 204 -3.51 13.16 -3.59
C MET A 204 -3.87 12.48 -2.28
N TYR A 205 -4.71 13.13 -1.49
CA TYR A 205 -5.18 12.58 -0.23
C TYR A 205 -6.60 13.02 0.07
N MET A 206 -7.34 12.19 0.79
CA MET A 206 -8.70 12.48 1.23
C MET A 206 -8.69 12.81 2.72
N THR A 207 -9.22 13.98 3.09
CA THR A 207 -9.58 14.26 4.49
C THR A 207 -10.96 13.69 4.75
N ILE A 208 -11.12 12.92 5.82
CA ILE A 208 -12.40 12.34 6.19
C ILE A 208 -12.76 12.80 7.59
N LYS A 209 -13.96 13.36 7.74
CA LYS A 209 -14.49 13.84 9.01
C LYS A 209 -15.90 13.32 9.22
N GLU A 210 -16.20 12.89 10.44
CA GLU A 210 -17.56 12.53 10.85
C GLU A 210 -18.29 13.78 11.37
N GLU A 211 -19.43 14.12 10.75
CA GLU A 211 -20.26 15.26 11.11
C GLU A 211 -21.74 14.86 11.15
N ASN A 212 -22.37 14.89 12.34
CA ASN A 212 -23.80 14.63 12.54
C ASN A 212 -24.27 13.31 11.86
N ASP A 213 -23.63 12.19 12.21
CA ASP A 213 -23.87 10.85 11.64
C ASP A 213 -23.61 10.74 10.12
N ASN A 214 -22.99 11.75 9.50
CA ASN A 214 -22.58 11.71 8.10
C ASN A 214 -21.06 11.81 7.99
N VAL A 215 -20.47 10.94 7.18
CA VAL A 215 -19.04 11.00 6.87
C VAL A 215 -18.83 11.86 5.63
N LYS A 216 -18.03 12.91 5.74
CA LYS A 216 -17.69 13.81 4.64
C LYS A 216 -16.23 13.67 4.23
N GLY A 217 -16.03 13.58 2.92
CA GLY A 217 -14.73 13.54 2.27
C GLY A 217 -14.43 14.81 1.51
N VAL A 218 -13.18 15.26 1.60
CA VAL A 218 -12.63 16.28 0.70
C VAL A 218 -11.36 15.72 0.09
N LEU A 219 -11.33 15.66 -1.25
CA LEU A 219 -10.11 15.30 -1.97
C LEU A 219 -9.23 16.54 -2.08
N MET A 220 -8.02 16.41 -1.57
CA MET A 220 -7.00 17.44 -1.50
C MET A 220 -5.79 17.03 -2.34
N SER A 221 -5.02 18.02 -2.76
CA SER A 221 -3.73 17.85 -3.42
C SER A 221 -2.65 18.57 -2.63
N LEU A 222 -1.51 17.91 -2.44
CA LEU A 222 -0.35 18.40 -1.73
C LEU A 222 0.86 18.43 -2.68
N SER A 223 1.57 19.55 -2.71
CA SER A 223 2.84 19.62 -3.43
C SER A 223 3.86 18.64 -2.85
N GLU A 224 4.80 18.22 -3.67
CA GLU A 224 5.84 17.28 -3.26
C GLU A 224 6.61 17.75 -2.01
N ASP A 225 6.79 19.07 -1.83
CA ASP A 225 7.47 19.67 -0.68
C ASP A 225 6.57 19.97 0.52
N GLY A 226 5.28 19.62 0.43
CA GLY A 226 4.31 19.78 1.50
C GLY A 226 3.82 21.21 1.74
N LYS A 227 4.13 22.16 0.85
CA LYS A 227 3.85 23.59 1.07
C LYS A 227 2.58 24.11 0.42
N GLU A 228 2.21 23.58 -0.74
CA GLU A 228 0.97 23.96 -1.41
C GLU A 228 -0.08 22.89 -1.17
N ASN A 229 -1.25 23.33 -0.71
CA ASN A 229 -2.39 22.47 -0.47
C ASN A 229 -3.64 23.05 -1.14
N LYS A 230 -4.37 22.26 -1.91
CA LYS A 230 -5.54 22.73 -2.68
C LYS A 230 -6.66 21.70 -2.63
N VAL A 231 -7.88 22.19 -2.39
CA VAL A 231 -9.12 21.41 -2.56
C VAL A 231 -9.29 21.08 -4.04
N PHE A 232 -9.51 19.79 -4.32
CA PHE A 232 -9.71 19.29 -5.67
C PHE A 232 -11.17 18.92 -5.95
N LEU A 233 -11.82 18.27 -4.98
CA LEU A 233 -13.24 17.95 -4.96
C LEU A 233 -13.74 18.06 -3.51
N ASP A 234 -14.91 18.67 -3.33
CA ASP A 234 -15.59 18.79 -2.05
C ASP A 234 -16.81 17.86 -1.98
N ASN A 235 -17.22 17.52 -0.75
CA ASN A 235 -18.46 16.79 -0.48
C ASN A 235 -18.55 15.39 -1.10
N MET A 236 -17.49 14.60 -0.94
CA MET A 236 -17.45 13.19 -1.35
C MET A 236 -18.04 12.27 -0.28
N SER A 237 -18.78 11.23 -0.69
CA SER A 237 -19.09 10.08 0.19
C SER A 237 -17.85 9.18 0.26
N THR A 238 -17.19 9.16 1.41
CA THR A 238 -15.84 8.56 1.57
C THR A 238 -15.85 7.04 1.64
N LEU A 239 -16.93 6.44 2.18
CA LEU A 239 -17.04 4.99 2.35
C LEU A 239 -16.94 4.21 1.03
N ASN A 240 -17.07 4.90 -0.10
CA ASN A 240 -17.18 4.30 -1.41
C ASN A 240 -16.28 4.94 -2.46
N ALA A 241 -15.41 5.90 -2.13
CA ALA A 241 -14.65 6.66 -3.13
C ALA A 241 -13.13 6.55 -2.97
N PHE A 242 -12.40 6.37 -4.08
CA PHE A 242 -10.94 6.23 -4.08
C PHE A 242 -10.33 6.63 -5.42
N LEU A 243 -9.02 6.92 -5.43
CA LEU A 243 -8.29 7.31 -6.63
C LEU A 243 -7.71 6.11 -7.39
N TYR A 244 -7.96 6.05 -8.69
CA TYR A 244 -7.26 5.13 -9.58
C TYR A 244 -7.01 5.77 -10.95
N LYS A 245 -5.74 5.80 -11.37
CA LYS A 245 -5.29 6.34 -12.68
C LYS A 245 -5.89 7.70 -13.04
N GLY A 246 -5.85 8.65 -12.09
CA GLY A 246 -6.33 10.01 -12.30
C GLY A 246 -7.85 10.15 -12.38
N SER A 247 -8.58 9.20 -11.80
CA SER A 247 -10.03 9.28 -11.69
C SER A 247 -10.47 8.81 -10.31
N ILE A 248 -11.54 9.43 -9.80
CA ILE A 248 -12.21 8.93 -8.60
C ILE A 248 -13.25 7.92 -9.04
N TYR A 249 -13.19 6.74 -8.45
CA TYR A 249 -14.25 5.74 -8.60
C TYR A 249 -15.11 5.78 -7.36
N SER A 250 -16.42 5.67 -7.55
CA SER A 250 -17.36 5.59 -6.45
C SER A 250 -18.44 4.55 -6.68
N ASN A 251 -19.00 4.04 -5.60
CA ASN A 251 -20.21 3.21 -5.63
C ASN A 251 -21.41 4.04 -5.18
N ASP A 252 -22.38 4.22 -6.09
CA ASP A 252 -23.67 4.85 -5.84
C ASP A 252 -24.76 3.79 -6.00
N ASN A 253 -25.20 3.19 -4.88
CA ASN A 253 -26.32 2.25 -4.85
C ASN A 253 -26.21 1.12 -5.90
N GLN A 254 -25.07 0.41 -5.91
CA GLN A 254 -24.74 -0.68 -6.84
C GLN A 254 -24.33 -0.21 -8.25
N GLN A 255 -24.33 1.09 -8.54
CA GLN A 255 -23.75 1.63 -9.78
C GLN A 255 -22.33 2.12 -9.47
N ILE A 256 -21.33 1.51 -10.11
CA ILE A 256 -19.96 2.04 -10.06
C ILE A 256 -19.85 3.19 -11.04
N LYS A 257 -19.43 4.35 -10.54
CA LYS A 257 -19.20 5.57 -11.31
C LYS A 257 -17.73 5.93 -11.31
N LYS A 258 -17.32 6.68 -12.31
CA LYS A 258 -16.00 7.26 -12.46
C LYS A 258 -16.13 8.76 -12.71
N LEU A 259 -15.35 9.56 -12.00
CA LEU A 259 -15.14 10.98 -12.26
C LEU A 259 -13.68 11.20 -12.69
N ASP A 260 -13.47 11.66 -13.92
CA ASP A 260 -12.13 11.98 -14.42
C ASP A 260 -11.63 13.31 -13.85
N LEU A 261 -10.46 13.31 -13.20
CA LEU A 261 -9.96 14.49 -12.50
C LEU A 261 -9.59 15.65 -13.43
N LYS A 262 -9.24 15.35 -14.68
CA LYS A 262 -8.79 16.35 -15.67
C LYS A 262 -9.97 17.01 -16.38
N THR A 263 -10.89 16.20 -16.88
CA THR A 263 -12.03 16.63 -17.71
C THR A 263 -13.25 16.98 -16.87
N LYS A 264 -13.32 16.47 -15.62
CA LYS A 264 -14.49 16.56 -14.74
C LYS A 264 -15.72 15.83 -15.31
N GLU A 265 -15.52 14.95 -16.28
CA GLU A 265 -16.59 14.13 -16.84
C GLU A 265 -16.88 12.93 -15.94
N GLU A 266 -18.17 12.67 -15.74
CA GLU A 266 -18.67 11.48 -15.06
C GLU A 266 -19.09 10.40 -16.07
N ALA A 267 -18.84 9.15 -15.72
CA ALA A 267 -19.27 8.00 -16.51
C ALA A 267 -19.64 6.81 -15.62
N ASP A 268 -20.63 6.04 -16.07
CA ASP A 268 -20.94 4.74 -15.50
C ASP A 268 -19.87 3.72 -15.91
N VAL A 269 -19.41 2.94 -14.93
CA VAL A 269 -18.41 1.88 -15.12
C VAL A 269 -19.11 0.53 -15.25
N CYS A 270 -19.82 0.11 -14.21
CA CYS A 270 -20.59 -1.13 -14.21
C CYS A 270 -21.68 -1.14 -13.13
N GLN A 271 -22.74 -1.91 -13.37
CA GLN A 271 -23.71 -2.26 -12.34
C GLN A 271 -23.23 -3.50 -11.57
N VAL A 272 -23.32 -3.45 -10.25
CA VAL A 272 -22.96 -4.52 -9.32
C VAL A 272 -24.22 -5.34 -8.98
N HIS A 273 -24.08 -6.66 -8.98
CA HIS A 273 -25.13 -7.58 -8.57
C HIS A 273 -24.88 -8.08 -7.15
N THR A 274 -25.78 -7.76 -6.22
CA THR A 274 -25.58 -8.04 -4.79
C THR A 274 -26.27 -9.31 -4.30
N ASP A 275 -27.08 -9.99 -5.11
CA ASP A 275 -27.89 -11.13 -4.66
C ASP A 275 -28.71 -10.86 -3.38
N GLY A 276 -29.13 -9.60 -3.18
CA GLY A 276 -29.93 -9.18 -2.05
C GLY A 276 -29.16 -8.82 -0.77
N CYS A 277 -27.83 -8.71 -0.80
CA CYS A 277 -27.08 -8.00 0.26
C CYS A 277 -27.09 -6.48 0.05
N THR A 278 -26.94 -5.77 1.16
CA THR A 278 -26.66 -4.33 1.19
C THR A 278 -25.16 -4.11 1.06
N LEU A 279 -24.75 -3.10 0.28
CA LEU A 279 -23.34 -2.71 0.18
C LEU A 279 -22.98 -1.83 1.38
N ASP A 280 -21.85 -2.13 2.02
CA ASP A 280 -21.41 -1.45 3.25
C ASP A 280 -20.23 -0.52 2.98
N SER A 281 -19.10 -1.09 2.55
CA SER A 281 -17.85 -0.35 2.30
C SER A 281 -17.16 -0.81 1.02
N GLY A 282 -16.47 0.12 0.35
CA GLY A 282 -15.61 -0.17 -0.79
C GLY A 282 -14.16 0.20 -0.47
N VAL A 283 -13.22 -0.69 -0.79
CA VAL A 283 -11.78 -0.39 -0.80
C VAL A 283 -11.21 -0.76 -2.16
N ASN A 284 -10.14 -0.11 -2.58
CA ASN A 284 -9.49 -0.40 -3.86
C ASN A 284 -8.03 -0.72 -3.68
N ASP A 285 -7.55 -1.75 -4.35
CA ASP A 285 -6.11 -1.90 -4.51
C ASP A 285 -5.57 -0.91 -5.56
N PRO A 286 -4.31 -0.48 -5.46
CA PRO A 286 -3.70 0.41 -6.44
C PRO A 286 -3.56 -0.21 -7.85
N PHE A 287 -4.02 -1.46 -8.04
CA PHE A 287 -3.99 -2.21 -9.29
C PHE A 287 -5.33 -2.21 -10.03
N GLY A 288 -6.36 -1.56 -9.47
CA GLY A 288 -7.64 -1.34 -10.14
C GLY A 288 -8.68 -2.42 -9.84
N LEU A 289 -8.54 -3.14 -8.72
CA LEU A 289 -9.56 -4.02 -8.18
C LEU A 289 -10.30 -3.29 -7.04
N MET A 290 -11.59 -3.03 -7.22
CA MET A 290 -12.46 -2.55 -6.16
C MET A 290 -13.04 -3.76 -5.41
N ARG A 291 -12.90 -3.80 -4.09
CA ARG A 291 -13.47 -4.79 -3.17
C ARG A 291 -14.60 -4.13 -2.38
N ILE A 292 -15.79 -4.69 -2.48
CA ILE A 292 -17.00 -4.18 -1.87
C ILE A 292 -17.52 -5.18 -0.84
N THR A 293 -17.63 -4.74 0.41
CA THR A 293 -18.18 -5.54 1.51
C THR A 293 -19.71 -5.59 1.38
N CYS A 294 -20.24 -6.81 1.43
CA CYS A 294 -21.66 -7.06 1.34
C CYS A 294 -22.19 -7.60 2.68
N VAL A 295 -23.23 -6.94 3.21
CA VAL A 295 -23.82 -7.25 4.51
C VAL A 295 -25.31 -7.58 4.41
N LYS A 296 -25.79 -8.40 5.35
CA LYS A 296 -27.20 -8.70 5.56
C LYS A 296 -27.47 -8.77 7.05
N ASP A 297 -28.50 -8.06 7.51
CA ASP A 297 -28.83 -7.95 8.94
C ASP A 297 -27.61 -7.55 9.80
N ASN A 298 -26.83 -6.57 9.30
CA ASN A 298 -25.58 -6.06 9.89
C ASN A 298 -24.48 -7.12 10.10
N LYS A 299 -24.51 -8.21 9.31
CA LYS A 299 -23.46 -9.23 9.29
C LYS A 299 -22.84 -9.34 7.92
N PHE A 300 -21.52 -9.52 7.89
CA PHE A 300 -20.78 -9.86 6.69
C PHE A 300 -21.35 -11.11 6.02
N VAL A 301 -21.55 -11.05 4.71
CA VAL A 301 -22.02 -12.18 3.89
C VAL A 301 -20.95 -12.60 2.90
N LYS A 302 -20.44 -11.65 2.10
CA LYS A 302 -19.46 -11.87 1.06
C LYS A 302 -18.75 -10.58 0.68
N GLU A 303 -17.67 -10.71 -0.07
CA GLU A 303 -17.07 -9.61 -0.81
C GLU A 303 -17.47 -9.71 -2.28
N ILE A 304 -17.62 -8.56 -2.94
CA ILE A 304 -17.80 -8.45 -4.38
C ILE A 304 -16.60 -7.70 -4.92
N TYR A 305 -16.02 -8.20 -6.02
CA TYR A 305 -14.88 -7.55 -6.66
C TYR A 305 -15.28 -6.98 -8.02
N VAL A 306 -14.79 -5.79 -8.34
CA VAL A 306 -14.98 -5.13 -9.63
C VAL A 306 -13.62 -4.80 -10.21
N ASP A 307 -13.33 -5.30 -11.41
CA ASP A 307 -12.14 -4.92 -12.18
C ASP A 307 -12.46 -3.63 -12.94
N LEU A 308 -11.84 -2.53 -12.52
CA LEU A 308 -12.12 -1.19 -13.05
C LEU A 308 -11.63 -1.01 -14.49
N GLU A 309 -10.65 -1.81 -14.92
CA GLU A 309 -10.13 -1.77 -16.29
C GLU A 309 -11.00 -2.60 -17.23
N LYS A 310 -11.42 -3.78 -16.79
CA LYS A 310 -12.40 -4.61 -17.52
C LYS A 310 -13.83 -4.04 -17.44
N LYS A 311 -14.08 -3.12 -16.50
CA LYS A 311 -15.38 -2.49 -16.23
C LYS A 311 -16.47 -3.51 -15.94
N GLN A 312 -16.16 -4.50 -15.12
CA GLN A 312 -17.08 -5.58 -14.81
C GLN A 312 -16.87 -6.11 -13.39
N GLN A 313 -17.93 -6.68 -12.83
CA GLN A 313 -17.85 -7.51 -11.64
C GLN A 313 -17.08 -8.80 -11.98
N VAL A 314 -16.13 -9.18 -11.11
CA VAL A 314 -15.34 -10.40 -11.23
C VAL A 314 -16.19 -11.60 -10.81
N SER A 315 -16.15 -12.68 -11.60
CA SER A 315 -16.96 -13.88 -11.40
C SER A 315 -16.22 -15.01 -10.67
N ILE A 316 -14.94 -14.81 -10.34
CA ILE A 316 -14.12 -15.79 -9.62
C ILE A 316 -14.64 -15.96 -8.20
N GLU A 317 -14.84 -17.22 -7.79
CA GLU A 317 -15.13 -17.57 -6.40
C GLU A 317 -13.84 -17.57 -5.55
N GLY A 318 -13.92 -17.02 -4.34
CA GLY A 318 -12.83 -17.01 -3.37
C GLY A 318 -12.44 -15.63 -2.89
N ASN A 319 -11.41 -15.57 -2.05
CA ASN A 319 -10.85 -14.31 -1.54
C ASN A 319 -9.80 -13.80 -2.54
N ILE A 320 -10.20 -12.85 -3.39
CA ILE A 320 -9.28 -12.26 -4.37
C ILE A 320 -8.34 -11.32 -3.62
N TYR A 321 -7.06 -11.66 -3.63
CA TYR A 321 -6.01 -10.87 -2.99
C TYR A 321 -5.73 -9.60 -3.78
N THR A 322 -5.49 -9.72 -5.09
CA THR A 322 -5.25 -8.58 -5.99
C THR A 322 -5.33 -8.99 -7.45
N LYS A 323 -5.45 -7.99 -8.33
CA LYS A 323 -5.21 -8.16 -9.76
C LYS A 323 -3.73 -8.41 -10.03
N TYR A 324 -3.41 -9.41 -10.85
CA TYR A 324 -2.02 -9.73 -11.18
C TYR A 324 -1.91 -10.20 -12.62
N LYS A 325 -1.04 -9.57 -13.42
CA LYS A 325 -0.91 -9.82 -14.87
C LYS A 325 -2.29 -9.73 -15.57
N ASP A 326 -2.68 -10.76 -16.32
CA ASP A 326 -3.95 -10.88 -17.05
C ASP A 326 -5.09 -11.53 -16.22
N GLY A 327 -4.80 -11.94 -14.99
CA GLY A 327 -5.74 -12.61 -14.09
C GLY A 327 -5.71 -12.03 -12.68
N TYR A 328 -5.90 -12.92 -11.71
CA TYR A 328 -6.05 -12.57 -10.30
C TYR A 328 -5.27 -13.54 -9.42
N LEU A 329 -4.78 -13.04 -8.29
CA LEU A 329 -4.29 -13.88 -7.21
C LEU A 329 -5.41 -14.11 -6.21
N VAL A 330 -5.72 -15.36 -5.95
CA VAL A 330 -6.73 -15.80 -4.98
C VAL A 330 -6.01 -16.41 -3.80
N MET A 331 -6.39 -15.98 -2.60
CA MET A 331 -5.87 -16.51 -1.34
C MET A 331 -6.71 -17.71 -0.90
N ASP A 332 -6.03 -18.82 -0.59
CA ASP A 332 -6.69 -20.00 -0.03
C ASP A 332 -6.84 -19.92 1.51
N GLU A 333 -7.48 -20.94 2.09
CA GLU A 333 -7.73 -20.99 3.54
C GLU A 333 -6.45 -21.07 4.39
N GLN A 334 -5.31 -21.45 3.80
CA GLN A 334 -4.01 -21.46 4.46
C GLN A 334 -3.29 -20.10 4.32
N GLY A 335 -3.89 -19.14 3.61
CA GLY A 335 -3.30 -17.85 3.32
C GLY A 335 -2.37 -17.87 2.09
N LEU A 336 -2.29 -18.97 1.35
CA LEU A 336 -1.40 -19.08 0.19
C LEU A 336 -2.07 -18.52 -1.07
N LEU A 337 -1.27 -17.86 -1.90
CA LEU A 337 -1.71 -17.26 -3.15
C LEU A 337 -1.64 -18.25 -4.32
N LYS A 338 -2.69 -18.25 -5.14
CA LYS A 338 -2.75 -19.00 -6.41
C LYS A 338 -3.25 -18.09 -7.51
N PHE A 339 -2.64 -18.22 -8.67
CA PHE A 339 -3.06 -17.48 -9.86
C PHE A 339 -4.25 -18.14 -10.54
N VAL A 340 -5.23 -17.33 -10.90
CA VAL A 340 -6.47 -17.73 -11.57
C VAL A 340 -6.71 -16.78 -12.74
N ASN A 341 -6.97 -17.36 -13.91
CA ASN A 341 -7.40 -16.62 -15.10
C ASN A 341 -8.93 -16.62 -15.20
N GLU A 342 -9.47 -15.47 -15.61
CA GLU A 342 -10.89 -15.29 -15.95
C GLU A 342 -11.08 -15.10 -17.45
#